data_AF-A0A3S0VWP9-F1
#
_entry.id   AF-A0A3S0VWP9-F1
#
_cell.length_a   1.000
_cell.length_b   1.000
_cell.length_c   1.000
_cell.angle_alpha   90.00
_cell.angle_beta   90.00
_cell.angle_gamma   90.00
#
_symmetry.space_group_name_H-M   'P 1'
#
loop_
_entity.id
_entity.type
_entity.pdbx_description
1 polymer ?
#
loop_
_entity_poly.entity_id
_entity_poly.type
_entity_poly.pdbx_seq_one_letter_code
_entity_poly.pdbx_strand_id
1 'polypeptide(L)'
;MATADSGDVLPHLRTEAIRAVVGPTSADRGFAVAASGAVGRLRYDAATGRLSASVQGTAPSPYRVQVQLQEAYDDAAEDGAGALMEPVGGRCTCPVGTDCKHVAAALYQVVRLDADQALDDARRKLAEMVTTADALPAPAGRGHD
;
A
#
# COMPACT_ATOMS: atom_id res chain seq x y z
N MET A 1 4.95 -5.00 13.91
CA MET A 1 4.05 -4.05 13.22
C MET A 1 4.92 -3.10 12.42
N ALA A 2 4.96 -3.25 11.10
CA ALA A 2 5.71 -2.33 10.25
C ALA A 2 4.93 -1.01 10.17
N THR A 3 5.53 0.08 10.65
CA THR A 3 4.97 1.42 10.50
C THR A 3 5.60 2.07 9.25
N ALA A 4 4.77 2.62 8.36
CA ALA A 4 5.25 3.64 7.43
C ALA A 4 5.76 4.83 8.27
N ASP A 5 6.86 5.46 7.85
CA ASP A 5 7.28 6.73 8.45
C ASP A 5 6.26 7.80 8.03
N SER A 6 5.83 8.63 8.98
CA SER A 6 4.57 9.39 8.96
C SER A 6 4.54 10.59 7.99
N GLY A 7 5.19 10.52 6.83
CA GLY A 7 5.25 11.62 5.86
C GLY A 7 5.02 11.24 4.40
N ASP A 8 5.23 9.98 4.00
CA ASP A 8 5.13 9.59 2.60
C ASP A 8 3.83 8.81 2.35
N VAL A 9 2.95 9.39 1.54
CA VAL A 9 1.75 8.73 1.00
C VAL A 9 2.20 7.47 0.27
N LEU A 10 1.67 6.30 0.65
CA LEU A 10 1.97 5.07 -0.05
C LEU A 10 1.35 5.12 -1.46
N PRO A 11 2.02 4.54 -2.47
CA PRO A 11 1.49 4.56 -3.82
C PRO A 11 0.38 3.52 -3.95
N HIS A 12 -0.65 3.86 -4.73
CA HIS A 12 -1.66 2.88 -5.14
C HIS A 12 -1.07 1.96 -6.20
N LEU A 13 -1.18 0.65 -6.00
CA LEU A 13 -0.65 -0.36 -6.93
C LEU A 13 -1.75 -1.34 -7.36
N ARG A 14 -1.79 -1.63 -8.66
CA ARG A 14 -2.63 -2.69 -9.23
C ARG A 14 -2.00 -4.07 -9.01
N THR A 15 -2.79 -5.03 -8.53
CA THR A 15 -2.30 -6.39 -8.27
C THR A 15 -1.89 -7.11 -9.56
N GLU A 16 -2.58 -6.83 -10.66
CA GLU A 16 -2.25 -7.30 -12.00
C GLU A 16 -0.89 -6.80 -12.48
N ALA A 17 -0.53 -5.54 -12.19
CA ALA A 17 0.77 -4.98 -12.55
C ALA A 17 1.91 -5.68 -11.79
N ILE A 18 1.70 -6.01 -10.51
CA ILE A 18 2.64 -6.81 -9.71
C ILE A 18 2.89 -8.16 -10.40
N ARG A 19 1.81 -8.87 -10.77
CA ARG A 19 1.91 -10.18 -11.45
C ARG A 19 2.60 -10.08 -12.81
N ALA A 20 2.39 -9.00 -13.55
CA ALA A 20 3.02 -8.77 -14.85
C ALA A 20 4.55 -8.64 -14.73
N VAL A 21 5.04 -7.96 -13.69
CA VAL A 21 6.48 -7.76 -13.47
C VAL A 21 7.17 -9.01 -12.94
N VAL A 22 6.62 -9.62 -11.88
CA VAL A 22 7.32 -10.71 -11.17
C VAL A 22 7.02 -12.10 -11.74
N GLY A 23 6.01 -12.20 -12.59
CA GLY A 23 5.47 -13.47 -13.07
C GLY A 23 4.60 -14.20 -12.03
N PRO A 24 3.75 -15.13 -12.49
CA PRO A 24 2.70 -15.73 -11.66
C PRO A 24 3.24 -16.51 -10.45
N THR A 25 4.29 -17.32 -10.65
CA THR A 25 4.84 -18.16 -9.57
C THR A 25 5.50 -17.32 -8.46
N SER A 26 6.24 -16.27 -8.82
CA SER A 26 6.82 -15.36 -7.82
C SER A 26 5.74 -14.57 -7.12
N ALA A 27 4.68 -14.18 -7.83
CA ALA A 27 3.55 -13.46 -7.26
C ALA A 27 2.82 -14.30 -6.20
N ASP A 28 2.45 -15.55 -6.53
CA ASP A 28 1.73 -16.42 -5.58
C ASP A 28 2.55 -16.68 -4.31
N ARG A 29 3.86 -16.95 -4.48
CA ARG A 29 4.77 -17.15 -3.36
C ARG A 29 5.01 -15.87 -2.57
N GLY A 30 5.09 -14.73 -3.26
CA GLY A 30 5.29 -13.42 -2.65
C GLY A 30 4.09 -12.98 -1.82
N PHE A 31 2.88 -13.25 -2.32
CA PHE A 31 1.65 -13.02 -1.57
C PHE A 31 1.65 -13.80 -0.24
N ALA A 32 2.00 -15.08 -0.27
CA ALA A 32 2.11 -15.88 0.95
C ALA A 32 3.16 -15.35 1.94
N VAL A 33 4.29 -14.84 1.43
CA VAL A 33 5.35 -14.22 2.25
C VAL A 33 4.88 -12.90 2.87
N ALA A 34 4.13 -12.07 2.13
CA ALA A 34 3.55 -10.85 2.67
C ALA A 34 2.50 -11.16 3.76
N ALA A 35 1.62 -12.13 3.50
CA ALA A 35 0.57 -12.54 4.42
C ALA A 35 1.11 -13.10 5.75
N SER A 36 2.31 -13.72 5.75
CA SER A 36 2.93 -14.24 6.97
C SER A 36 3.58 -13.16 7.85
N GLY A 37 3.59 -11.89 7.42
CA GLY A 37 4.23 -10.80 8.17
C GLY A 37 5.75 -10.79 8.06
N ALA A 38 6.33 -11.48 7.07
CA ALA A 38 7.77 -11.52 6.84
C ALA A 38 8.35 -10.23 6.24
N VAL A 39 7.49 -9.29 5.82
CA VAL A 39 7.91 -8.00 5.28
C VAL A 39 8.09 -7.02 6.43
N GLY A 40 9.31 -6.49 6.56
CA GLY A 40 9.67 -5.48 7.53
C GLY A 40 9.24 -4.07 7.10
N ARG A 41 9.96 -3.06 7.58
CA ARG A 41 9.64 -1.65 7.28
C ARG A 41 9.78 -1.39 5.78
N LEU A 42 8.75 -0.76 5.22
CA LEU A 42 8.74 -0.21 3.87
C LEU A 42 9.09 1.27 3.89
N ARG A 43 9.78 1.73 2.85
CA ARG A 43 10.03 3.14 2.57
C ARG A 43 9.76 3.40 1.10
N TYR A 44 8.95 4.40 0.82
CA TYR A 44 8.66 4.86 -0.53
C TYR A 44 9.18 6.28 -0.67
N ASP A 45 10.00 6.52 -1.69
CA ASP A 45 10.46 7.84 -2.07
C ASP A 45 9.67 8.27 -3.31
N ALA A 46 8.70 9.17 -3.11
CA ALA A 46 7.83 9.67 -4.17
C ALA A 46 8.58 10.49 -5.23
N ALA A 47 9.67 11.18 -4.85
CA ALA A 47 10.45 11.98 -5.79
C ALA A 47 11.24 11.11 -6.78
N THR A 48 11.63 9.90 -6.36
CA THR A 48 12.39 8.96 -7.20
C THR A 48 11.59 7.75 -7.67
N GLY A 49 10.34 7.59 -7.22
CA GLY A 49 9.52 6.40 -7.45
C GLY A 49 10.14 5.13 -6.86
N ARG A 50 11.00 5.24 -5.84
CA ARG A 50 11.76 4.08 -5.33
C ARG A 50 11.14 3.52 -4.06
N LEU A 51 10.78 2.24 -4.11
CA LEU A 51 10.35 1.47 -2.94
C LEU A 51 11.52 0.64 -2.39
N SER A 52 11.71 0.65 -1.08
CA SER A 52 12.70 -0.18 -0.38
C SER A 52 12.07 -0.94 0.79
N ALA A 53 12.47 -2.20 0.96
CA ALA A 53 11.98 -3.06 2.04
C ALA A 53 13.05 -4.03 2.54
N SER A 54 12.87 -4.54 3.75
CA SER A 54 13.54 -5.76 4.24
C SER A 54 12.54 -6.91 4.26
N VAL A 55 12.88 -8.07 3.69
CA VAL A 55 11.99 -9.23 3.66
C VAL A 55 12.70 -10.43 4.27
N GLN A 56 12.13 -10.98 5.35
CA GLN A 56 12.63 -12.19 5.97
C GLN A 56 12.38 -13.39 5.04
N GLY A 57 13.43 -14.19 4.83
CA GLY A 57 13.35 -15.43 4.07
C GLY A 57 14.05 -16.56 4.82
N THR A 58 14.72 -17.43 4.08
CA THR A 58 15.44 -18.58 4.66
C THR A 58 16.81 -18.22 5.24
N ALA A 59 17.37 -17.05 4.87
CA ALA A 59 18.65 -16.60 5.41
C ALA A 59 18.49 -16.03 6.82
N PRO A 60 19.53 -16.09 7.68
CA PRO A 60 19.49 -15.51 9.03
C PRO A 60 19.25 -13.99 9.02
N SER A 61 19.77 -13.29 8.01
CA SER A 61 19.52 -11.86 7.81
C SER A 61 18.39 -11.66 6.78
N PRO A 62 17.49 -10.69 6.99
CA PRO A 62 16.51 -10.29 5.98
C PRO A 62 17.18 -9.87 4.67
N TYR A 63 16.52 -10.20 3.56
CA TYR A 63 16.93 -9.75 2.23
C TYR A 63 16.53 -8.28 2.04
N ARG A 64 17.39 -7.50 1.38
CA ARG A 64 17.07 -6.12 0.98
C ARG A 64 16.42 -6.13 -0.39
N VAL A 65 15.25 -5.50 -0.50
CA VAL A 65 14.46 -5.36 -1.71
C VAL A 65 14.42 -3.89 -2.11
N GLN A 66 14.61 -3.63 -3.39
CA GLN A 66 14.40 -2.33 -4.03
C GLN A 66 13.53 -2.52 -5.26
N VAL A 67 12.50 -1.69 -5.41
CA VAL A 67 11.60 -1.72 -6.57
C VAL A 67 11.52 -0.32 -7.16
N GLN A 68 11.61 -0.24 -8.48
CA GLN A 68 11.35 0.99 -9.21
C GLN A 68 9.88 1.03 -9.60
N LEU A 69 9.20 2.11 -9.26
CA LEU A 69 7.84 2.43 -9.65
C LEU A 69 7.85 3.59 -10.64
N GLN A 70 6.85 3.63 -11.50
CA GLN A 70 6.56 4.73 -12.41
C GLN A 70 5.08 5.09 -12.33
N GLU A 71 4.72 6.33 -12.66
CA GLU A 71 3.32 6.73 -12.73
C GLU A 71 2.59 5.93 -13.81
N ALA A 72 1.43 5.40 -13.45
CA ALA A 72 0.53 4.80 -14.41
C ALA A 72 -0.20 5.93 -15.14
N TYR A 73 -0.46 5.73 -16.43
CA TYR A 73 -1.37 6.61 -17.14
C TYR A 73 -2.80 6.27 -16.73
N ASP A 74 -3.48 7.18 -16.03
CA ASP A 74 -4.90 7.04 -15.65
C ASP A 74 -5.68 8.32 -15.95
N ASP A 75 -6.56 8.26 -16.95
CA ASP A 75 -7.45 9.36 -17.33
C ASP A 75 -8.54 9.64 -16.28
N ALA A 76 -8.69 8.77 -15.28
CA ALA A 76 -9.73 8.82 -14.25
C ALA A 76 -9.17 9.05 -12.83
N ALA A 77 -7.94 9.57 -12.69
CA ALA A 77 -7.39 9.91 -11.39
C ALA A 77 -8.27 10.98 -10.71
N GLU A 78 -9.04 10.56 -9.71
CA GLU A 78 -9.81 11.46 -8.84
C GLU A 78 -8.85 12.29 -7.97
N ASP A 79 -9.16 13.59 -7.83
CA ASP A 79 -8.36 14.51 -7.01
C ASP A 79 -8.23 13.99 -5.56
N GLY A 80 -7.00 13.63 -5.16
CA GLY A 80 -6.68 13.25 -3.79
C GLY A 80 -6.53 11.75 -3.53
N ALA A 81 -6.74 10.87 -4.51
CA ALA A 81 -6.22 9.51 -4.43
C ALA A 81 -4.69 9.54 -4.60
N GLY A 82 -3.94 8.67 -3.91
CA GLY A 82 -2.50 8.54 -4.11
C GLY A 82 -2.17 8.30 -5.58
N ALA A 83 -0.97 8.69 -6.05
CA ALA A 83 -0.60 8.45 -7.44
C ALA A 83 -0.71 6.95 -7.75
N LEU A 84 -1.46 6.61 -8.79
CA LEU A 84 -1.47 5.23 -9.31
C LEU A 84 -0.09 4.96 -9.90
N MET A 85 0.61 3.99 -9.32
CA MET A 85 1.94 3.61 -9.76
C MET A 85 1.95 2.18 -10.31
N GLU A 86 2.84 1.93 -11.25
CA GLU A 86 3.15 0.61 -11.75
C GLU A 86 4.59 0.22 -11.42
N PRO A 87 4.82 -1.01 -10.95
CA PRO A 87 6.18 -1.51 -10.82
C PRO A 87 6.80 -1.70 -12.22
N VAL A 88 8.07 -1.32 -12.35
CA VAL A 88 8.87 -1.53 -13.57
C VAL A 88 9.79 -2.74 -13.41
N GLY A 89 10.20 -3.04 -12.18
CA GLY A 89 11.10 -4.14 -11.85
C GLY A 89 11.71 -3.97 -10.46
N GLY A 90 12.21 -5.07 -9.91
CA GLY A 90 12.80 -5.09 -8.58
C GLY A 90 14.07 -5.90 -8.47
N ARG A 91 14.94 -5.46 -7.56
CA ARG A 91 16.17 -6.15 -7.16
C ARG A 91 16.04 -6.61 -5.72
N CYS A 92 16.64 -7.76 -5.44
CA CYS A 92 16.65 -8.40 -4.14
C CYS A 92 18.03 -9.01 -3.91
N THR A 93 18.51 -8.95 -2.66
CA THR A 93 19.78 -9.60 -2.27
C THR A 93 19.65 -11.11 -2.08
N CYS A 94 18.54 -11.73 -2.51
CA CYS A 94 18.36 -13.19 -2.45
C CYS A 94 19.07 -13.88 -3.63
N PRO A 95 19.26 -15.21 -3.58
CA PRO A 95 19.93 -15.95 -4.66
C PRO A 95 19.28 -15.85 -6.04
N VAL A 96 17.99 -15.47 -6.11
CA VAL A 96 17.28 -15.26 -7.39
C VAL A 96 17.61 -13.89 -8.02
N GLY A 97 17.94 -12.89 -7.20
CA GLY A 97 18.35 -11.56 -7.68
C GLY A 97 17.19 -10.64 -8.05
N THR A 98 16.54 -10.84 -9.19
CA THR A 98 15.52 -9.91 -9.73
C THR A 98 14.12 -10.50 -9.69
N ASP A 99 13.12 -9.64 -9.52
CA ASP A 99 11.69 -9.96 -9.69
C ASP A 99 11.22 -11.24 -8.98
N CYS A 100 11.89 -11.54 -7.86
CA CYS A 100 11.66 -12.75 -7.10
C CYS A 100 10.43 -12.62 -6.20
N LYS A 101 10.05 -13.71 -5.54
CA LYS A 101 8.98 -13.70 -4.54
C LYS A 101 9.12 -12.63 -3.43
N HIS A 102 10.34 -12.20 -3.09
CA HIS A 102 10.53 -11.14 -2.08
C HIS A 102 10.21 -9.74 -2.65
N VAL A 103 10.47 -9.51 -3.94
CA VAL A 103 10.03 -8.29 -4.66
C VAL A 103 8.50 -8.26 -4.66
N ALA A 104 7.88 -9.37 -5.05
CA ALA A 104 6.42 -9.50 -5.01
C ALA A 104 5.85 -9.30 -3.60
N ALA A 105 6.48 -9.85 -2.56
CA ALA A 105 6.04 -9.68 -1.18
C ALA A 105 6.06 -8.21 -0.74
N ALA A 106 7.12 -7.47 -1.09
CA ALA A 106 7.20 -6.04 -0.78
C ALA A 106 6.07 -5.25 -1.47
N LEU A 107 5.78 -5.54 -2.74
CA LEU A 107 4.70 -4.90 -3.50
C LEU A 107 3.31 -5.22 -2.93
N TYR A 108 3.03 -6.48 -2.59
CA TYR A 108 1.77 -6.85 -1.95
C TYR A 108 1.59 -6.23 -0.57
N GLN A 109 2.68 -6.04 0.17
CA GLN A 109 2.63 -5.35 1.45
C GLN A 109 2.30 -3.86 1.28
N VAL A 110 2.73 -3.21 0.20
CA VAL A 110 2.30 -1.83 -0.13
C VAL A 110 0.79 -1.80 -0.38
N VAL A 111 0.27 -2.66 -1.27
CA VAL A 111 -1.18 -2.76 -1.54
C VAL A 111 -1.99 -2.92 -0.25
N ARG A 112 -1.51 -3.77 0.68
CA ARG A 112 -2.18 -3.98 1.95
C ARG A 112 -2.17 -2.73 2.83
N LEU A 113 -1.01 -2.10 3.01
CA LEU A 113 -0.89 -0.91 3.86
C LEU A 113 -1.69 0.26 3.32
N ASP A 114 -1.69 0.42 2.01
CA ASP A 114 -2.47 1.43 1.30
C ASP A 114 -3.99 1.22 1.51
N ALA A 115 -4.47 -0.02 1.36
CA ALA A 115 -5.85 -0.36 1.68
C ALA A 115 -6.18 -0.14 3.17
N ASP A 116 -5.28 -0.52 4.08
CA ASP A 116 -5.43 -0.30 5.52
C ASP A 116 -5.55 1.22 5.83
N GLN A 117 -4.73 2.06 5.18
CA GLN A 117 -4.78 3.52 5.29
C GLN A 117 -6.11 4.09 4.79
N ALA A 118 -6.57 3.65 3.61
CA ALA A 118 -7.85 4.10 3.06
C ALA A 118 -9.04 3.74 3.96
N LEU A 119 -9.01 2.56 4.59
CA LEU A 119 -10.03 2.13 5.56
C LEU A 119 -10.01 3.00 6.83
N ASP A 120 -8.83 3.30 7.36
CA ASP A 120 -8.67 4.17 8.54
C ASP A 120 -9.14 5.61 8.25
N ASP A 121 -8.85 6.13 7.06
CA ASP A 121 -9.32 7.43 6.60
C ASP A 121 -10.84 7.48 6.44
N ALA A 122 -11.44 6.46 5.81
CA ALA A 122 -12.88 6.34 5.69
C ALA A 122 -13.54 6.24 7.07
N ARG A 123 -12.97 5.47 8.00
CA ARG A 123 -13.45 5.33 9.37
C ARG A 123 -13.42 6.67 10.11
N ARG A 124 -12.32 7.44 9.97
CA ARG A 124 -12.19 8.77 10.57
C ARG A 124 -13.25 9.74 10.04
N LYS A 125 -13.41 9.79 8.72
CA LYS A 125 -14.43 10.64 8.07
C LYS A 125 -15.85 10.29 8.50
N LEU A 126 -16.17 9.00 8.62
CA LEU A 126 -17.47 8.55 9.14
C LEU A 126 -17.68 8.99 10.60
N ALA A 127 -16.66 8.88 11.45
CA ALA A 127 -16.75 9.33 12.84
C ALA A 127 -17.02 10.84 12.93
N GLU A 128 -16.33 11.65 12.13
CA GLU A 128 -16.57 13.10 12.04
C GLU A 128 -18.01 13.44 11.64
N MET A 129 -18.54 12.74 10.62
CA MET A 129 -19.93 12.93 10.18
C MET A 129 -20.95 12.57 11.27
N VAL A 130 -20.74 11.48 12.01
CA VAL A 130 -21.63 11.07 13.11
C VAL A 130 -21.61 12.11 14.24
N THR A 131 -20.43 12.60 14.65
CA THR A 131 -20.36 13.63 15.69
C THR A 131 -21.04 14.95 15.29
N THR A 132 -21.02 15.29 14.00
CA THR A 132 -21.68 16.49 13.48
C THR A 132 -23.20 16.37 13.55
N ALA A 133 -23.74 15.16 13.33
CA ALA A 133 -25.19 14.91 13.42
C ALA A 133 -25.72 15.05 14.86
N ASP A 134 -24.95 14.62 15.87
CA ASP A 134 -25.33 14.74 17.30
C ASP A 134 -25.34 16.20 17.80
N ALA A 135 -24.68 17.12 17.08
CA ALA A 135 -24.67 18.54 17.39
C ALA A 135 -25.82 19.34 16.74
N LEU A 136 -26.66 18.69 15.92
CA LEU A 136 -27.82 19.36 15.31
C LEU A 136 -28.89 19.65 16.39
N PRO A 137 -29.31 20.91 16.57
CA PRO A 137 -30.40 21.21 17.48
C PRO A 137 -31.68 20.52 17.00
N ALA A 138 -32.41 19.90 17.94
CA ALA A 138 -33.69 19.25 17.65
C ALA A 138 -34.62 20.22 16.90
N PRO A 139 -35.37 19.75 15.88
CA PRO A 139 -36.27 20.61 15.14
C PRO A 139 -37.27 21.24 16.11
N ALA A 140 -37.32 22.57 16.16
CA ALA A 140 -38.30 23.30 16.94
C ALA A 140 -39.70 22.81 16.56
N GLY A 141 -40.40 22.19 17.52
CA GLY A 141 -41.72 21.63 17.30
C GLY A 141 -42.66 22.68 16.74
N ARG A 142 -43.31 22.39 15.61
CA ARG A 142 -44.38 23.22 15.06
C ARG A 142 -45.58 23.12 16.01
N GLY A 143 -45.78 24.15 16.83
CA GLY A 143 -47.02 24.34 17.59
C GLY A 143 -48.20 24.33 16.64
N HIS A 144 -49.16 23.44 16.90
CA HIS A 144 -50.50 23.52 16.32
C HIS A 144 -51.35 24.35 17.28
N ASP A 145 -51.88 25.47 16.77
CA ASP A 145 -52.96 26.25 17.38
C ASP A 145 -54.33 25.62 17.07
#